data_AF-A0A850G9A5-F1
#
_entry.id   AF-A0A850G9A5-F1
#
_cell.length_a   1.000
_cell.length_b   1.000
_cell.length_c   1.000
_cell.angle_alpha   90.00
_cell.angle_beta   90.00
_cell.angle_gamma   90.00
#
_symmetry.space_group_name_H-M   'P 1'
#
loop_
_entity.id
_entity.type
_entity.pdbx_description
1 polymer ?
#
loop_
_entity_poly.entity_id
_entity_poly.type
_entity_poly.pdbx_seq_one_letter_code
_entity_poly.pdbx_strand_id
1 'polypeptide(L)'
;MKRVRFIVTGDLERLAIVESVSRHYKGLTHEGHEVEWLPPRKVHAATSARLQPEQGPGKAMLGLARALVAEAIEGADGTPADLAIALDDVELHNFGREAVICAHFRRAIEAELKRRSMSASHEARVRAQLQGRCSFHLLRPMVESYLFGDPGALRRAGCAASVQPQLVDPDVESFEANDPSWTPRCNATDANMAGRYPWWRERRHPKHYLEHLVERSGGFYDECVHGAPAFSQLSWRNVASQPTWVPCIRALFEDIADFFGRPQSPLGSGTPSGLTYPARSVVRAGLTLRNL
;
A
#
# COMPACT_ATOMS: atom_id res chain seq x y z
N MET A 1 18.81 -11.59 -14.82
CA MET A 1 18.16 -11.30 -13.52
C MET A 1 17.03 -10.34 -13.80
N LYS A 2 15.87 -10.55 -13.16
CA LYS A 2 14.68 -9.71 -13.31
C LYS A 2 14.57 -8.80 -12.10
N ARG A 3 14.08 -7.58 -12.26
CA ARG A 3 14.14 -6.53 -11.24
C ARG A 3 12.76 -6.12 -10.77
N VAL A 4 12.52 -6.17 -9.47
CA VAL A 4 11.30 -5.67 -8.83
C VAL A 4 11.65 -4.47 -7.96
N ARG A 5 10.91 -3.37 -8.11
CA ARG A 5 11.06 -2.19 -7.24
C ARG A 5 9.72 -1.67 -6.75
N PHE A 6 9.67 -1.32 -5.47
CA PHE A 6 8.58 -0.55 -4.91
C PHE A 6 8.86 0.96 -4.99
N ILE A 7 7.86 1.73 -5.41
CA ILE A 7 7.81 3.19 -5.28
C ILE A 7 6.80 3.50 -4.18
N VAL A 8 7.28 4.00 -3.05
CA VAL A 8 6.49 4.11 -1.82
C VAL A 8 6.41 5.55 -1.34
N THR A 9 5.49 5.84 -0.43
CA THR A 9 5.28 7.20 0.08
C THR A 9 5.64 7.40 1.54
N GLY A 10 5.47 6.39 2.40
CA GLY A 10 5.88 6.44 3.80
C GLY A 10 7.32 5.97 4.04
N ASP A 11 7.83 6.23 5.24
CA ASP A 11 9.16 5.77 5.66
C ASP A 11 9.14 4.30 6.08
N LEU A 12 8.05 3.86 6.71
CA LEU A 12 7.87 2.46 7.11
C LEU A 12 7.97 1.51 5.90
N GLU A 13 7.27 1.78 4.81
CA GLU A 13 7.34 0.95 3.60
C GLU A 13 8.75 0.99 3.01
N ARG A 14 9.37 2.18 2.96
CA ARG A 14 10.71 2.34 2.41
C ARG A 14 11.71 1.43 3.13
N LEU A 15 11.56 1.27 4.43
CA LEU A 15 12.45 0.48 5.26
C LEU A 15 12.15 -1.02 5.22
N ALA A 16 10.87 -1.42 5.09
CA ALA A 16 10.47 -2.78 5.42
C ALA A 16 9.63 -3.53 4.37
N ILE A 17 9.07 -2.87 3.34
CA ILE A 17 8.16 -3.54 2.39
C ILE A 17 8.83 -4.69 1.63
N VAL A 18 10.08 -4.49 1.19
CA VAL A 18 10.81 -5.50 0.41
C VAL A 18 11.00 -6.75 1.25
N GLU A 19 11.48 -6.64 2.49
CA GLU A 19 11.67 -7.81 3.34
C GLU A 19 10.32 -8.47 3.70
N SER A 20 9.30 -7.66 4.00
CA SER A 20 7.96 -8.14 4.35
C SER A 20 7.32 -8.97 3.23
N VAL A 21 7.46 -8.54 1.97
CA VAL A 21 6.81 -9.19 0.83
C VAL A 21 7.71 -10.25 0.19
N SER A 22 8.97 -9.92 -0.12
CA SER A 22 9.86 -10.77 -0.92
C SER A 22 10.11 -12.15 -0.31
N ARG A 23 10.08 -12.28 1.03
CA ARG A 23 10.27 -13.57 1.70
C ARG A 23 9.24 -14.63 1.29
N HIS A 24 8.07 -14.23 0.80
CA HIS A 24 7.02 -15.13 0.32
C HIS A 24 7.26 -15.64 -1.12
N TYR A 25 8.27 -15.08 -1.78
CA TYR A 25 8.66 -15.38 -3.17
C TYR A 25 10.14 -15.78 -3.29
N LYS A 26 10.81 -16.08 -2.16
CA LYS A 26 12.21 -16.54 -2.15
C LYS A 26 12.38 -17.81 -2.98
N GLY A 27 13.44 -17.83 -3.80
CA GLY A 27 13.76 -18.96 -4.67
C GLY A 27 12.89 -19.08 -5.92
N LEU A 28 11.93 -18.18 -6.12
CA LEU A 28 11.13 -18.16 -7.35
C LEU A 28 11.86 -17.40 -8.47
N THR A 29 11.64 -17.88 -9.69
CA THR A 29 12.16 -17.26 -10.92
C THR A 29 11.01 -16.69 -11.74
N HIS A 30 11.29 -15.66 -12.53
CA HIS A 30 10.37 -15.15 -13.57
C HIS A 30 11.00 -15.44 -14.94
N GLU A 31 10.30 -16.20 -15.78
CA GLU A 31 10.78 -16.62 -17.11
C GLU A 31 12.16 -17.32 -17.05
N GLY A 32 12.40 -18.13 -16.01
CA GLY A 32 13.68 -18.83 -15.80
C GLY A 32 14.80 -17.95 -15.25
N HIS A 33 14.56 -16.67 -14.96
CA HIS A 33 15.53 -15.76 -14.38
C HIS A 33 15.28 -15.52 -12.89
N GLU A 34 16.37 -15.48 -12.10
CA GLU A 34 16.32 -15.02 -10.71
C GLU A 34 15.77 -13.59 -10.62
N VAL A 35 15.08 -13.31 -9.52
CA VAL A 35 14.48 -12.00 -9.25
C VAL A 35 15.25 -11.27 -8.16
N GLU A 36 15.73 -10.09 -8.50
CA GLU A 36 16.31 -9.10 -7.59
C GLU A 36 15.24 -8.15 -7.09
N TRP A 37 15.13 -8.02 -5.77
CA TRP A 37 14.27 -7.04 -5.12
C TRP A 37 15.11 -5.81 -4.79
N LEU A 38 14.93 -4.75 -5.56
CA LEU A 38 15.68 -3.52 -5.40
C LEU A 38 15.22 -2.74 -4.16
N PRO A 39 16.11 -1.93 -3.54
CA PRO A 39 15.70 -0.99 -2.50
C PRO A 39 14.54 -0.11 -2.97
N PRO A 40 13.52 0.12 -2.12
CA PRO A 40 12.39 0.98 -2.47
C PRO A 40 12.83 2.41 -2.75
N ARG A 41 12.13 3.06 -3.68
CA ARG A 41 12.24 4.51 -3.91
C ARG A 41 11.12 5.22 -3.18
N LYS A 42 11.44 6.09 -2.24
CA LYS A 42 10.45 6.94 -1.58
C LYS A 42 10.18 8.22 -2.36
N VAL A 43 8.92 8.61 -2.43
CA VAL A 43 8.43 9.91 -2.89
C VAL A 43 7.48 10.51 -1.86
N HIS A 44 6.93 11.70 -2.10
CA HIS A 44 5.98 12.32 -1.18
C HIS A 44 4.59 11.64 -1.22
N ALA A 45 3.94 11.56 -0.06
CA ALA A 45 2.59 11.01 0.11
C ALA A 45 1.54 11.66 -0.78
N ALA A 46 0.90 10.84 -1.64
CA ALA A 46 -0.03 11.31 -2.65
C ALA A 46 -1.46 11.47 -2.11
N THR A 47 -1.78 10.78 -1.02
CA THR A 47 -3.05 10.84 -0.29
C THR A 47 -2.99 11.70 0.97
N SER A 48 -1.95 12.52 1.18
CA SER A 48 -1.84 13.41 2.36
C SER A 48 -2.89 14.54 2.43
N ALA A 49 -3.68 14.73 1.37
CA ALA A 49 -4.80 15.66 1.33
C ALA A 49 -6.05 15.02 0.69
N ARG A 50 -7.23 15.52 1.08
CA ARG A 50 -8.51 14.95 0.63
C ARG A 50 -8.72 15.17 -0.86
N LEU A 51 -8.78 14.07 -1.60
CA LEU A 51 -8.95 14.07 -3.04
C LEU A 51 -10.42 14.28 -3.40
N GLN A 52 -10.73 15.24 -4.28
CA GLN A 52 -12.07 15.41 -4.83
C GLN A 52 -12.19 14.76 -6.21
N PRO A 53 -13.31 14.08 -6.54
CA PRO A 53 -13.45 13.37 -7.82
C PRO A 53 -13.19 14.27 -9.04
N GLU A 54 -13.74 15.48 -9.03
CA GLU A 54 -13.66 16.44 -10.14
C GLU A 54 -12.31 17.15 -10.26
N GLN A 55 -11.46 17.09 -9.24
CA GLN A 55 -10.15 17.73 -9.27
C GLN A 55 -9.12 16.88 -10.00
N GLY A 56 -8.18 17.52 -10.67
CA GLY A 56 -6.99 16.85 -11.22
C GLY A 56 -6.05 16.33 -10.13
N PRO A 57 -5.10 15.45 -10.48
CA PRO A 57 -4.12 14.95 -9.54
C PRO A 57 -3.23 16.07 -8.98
N GLY A 58 -3.02 16.06 -7.66
CA GLY A 58 -2.10 16.98 -6.99
C GLY A 58 -0.63 16.70 -7.31
N LYS A 59 0.26 17.61 -6.87
CA LYS A 59 1.72 17.52 -7.11
C LYS A 59 2.33 16.20 -6.62
N ALA A 60 1.93 15.71 -5.44
CA ALA A 60 2.45 14.46 -4.88
C ALA A 60 2.04 13.24 -5.72
N MET A 61 0.76 13.15 -6.12
CA MET A 61 0.24 12.12 -7.02
C MET A 61 0.96 12.10 -8.38
N LEU A 62 1.19 13.29 -8.96
CA LEU A 62 2.00 13.44 -10.17
C LEU A 62 3.46 13.01 -9.96
N GLY A 63 4.02 13.27 -8.78
CA GLY A 63 5.36 12.83 -8.39
C GLY A 63 5.48 11.30 -8.32
N LEU A 64 4.49 10.64 -7.71
CA LEU A 64 4.42 9.18 -7.64
C LEU A 64 4.29 8.55 -9.03
N ALA A 65 3.36 9.06 -9.85
CA ALA A 65 3.19 8.61 -11.24
C ALA A 65 4.47 8.78 -12.06
N ARG A 66 5.14 9.93 -11.95
CA ARG A 66 6.42 10.19 -12.63
C ARG A 66 7.51 9.21 -12.19
N ALA A 67 7.63 8.95 -10.90
CA ALA A 67 8.63 8.02 -10.38
C ALA A 67 8.39 6.59 -10.87
N LEU A 68 7.12 6.15 -10.92
CA LEU A 68 6.73 4.85 -11.46
C LEU A 68 7.07 4.72 -12.95
N VAL A 69 6.67 5.71 -13.75
CA VAL A 69 6.94 5.74 -15.20
C VAL A 69 8.44 5.76 -15.49
N ALA A 70 9.21 6.57 -14.77
CA ALA A 70 10.67 6.61 -14.92
C ALA A 70 11.32 5.26 -14.56
N GLU A 71 10.85 4.59 -13.51
CA GLU A 71 11.40 3.28 -13.11
C GLU A 71 11.16 2.20 -14.18
N ALA A 72 10.00 2.21 -14.82
CA ALA A 72 9.62 1.18 -15.79
C ALA A 72 10.21 1.38 -17.20
N ILE A 73 10.65 2.59 -17.53
CA ILE A 73 11.17 2.96 -18.86
C ILE A 73 12.67 3.20 -18.85
N GLU A 74 13.18 3.82 -17.80
CA GLU A 74 14.57 4.28 -17.69
C GLU A 74 15.34 3.45 -16.64
N GLY A 75 14.77 3.33 -15.43
CA GLY A 75 15.47 2.77 -14.28
C GLY A 75 16.57 3.69 -13.73
N ALA A 76 16.86 3.58 -12.43
CA ALA A 76 17.81 4.49 -11.77
C ALA A 76 19.26 4.38 -12.28
N ASP A 77 19.65 3.22 -12.80
CA ASP A 77 20.97 2.89 -13.34
C ASP A 77 20.94 2.68 -14.87
N GLY A 78 19.88 3.13 -15.53
CA GLY A 78 19.65 2.91 -16.96
C GLY A 78 19.09 1.52 -17.30
N THR A 79 18.85 0.66 -16.31
CA THR A 79 18.18 -0.63 -16.50
C THR A 79 16.78 -0.58 -15.87
N PRO A 80 15.70 -0.60 -16.66
CA PRO A 80 14.34 -0.51 -16.14
C PRO A 80 13.97 -1.70 -15.26
N ALA A 81 13.04 -1.50 -14.33
CA ALA A 81 12.45 -2.61 -13.58
C ALA A 81 11.56 -3.48 -14.49
N ASP A 82 11.57 -4.79 -14.26
CA ASP A 82 10.63 -5.73 -14.89
C ASP A 82 9.25 -5.68 -14.20
N LEU A 83 9.23 -5.30 -12.93
CA LEU A 83 8.02 -4.95 -12.18
C LEU A 83 8.28 -3.74 -11.29
N ALA A 84 7.57 -2.64 -11.53
CA ALA A 84 7.55 -1.46 -10.69
C ALA A 84 6.18 -1.34 -10.02
N ILE A 85 6.14 -1.27 -8.69
CA ILE A 85 4.91 -1.26 -7.90
C ILE A 85 4.83 0.04 -7.13
N ALA A 86 3.86 0.90 -7.46
CA ALA A 86 3.55 2.06 -6.64
C ALA A 86 2.63 1.68 -5.48
N LEU A 87 3.01 2.07 -4.25
CA LEU A 87 2.25 1.89 -3.02
C LEU A 87 2.00 3.23 -2.36
N ASP A 88 0.77 3.44 -1.90
CA ASP A 88 0.38 4.61 -1.11
C ASP A 88 -0.53 4.19 0.04
N ASP A 89 -0.40 4.86 1.18
CA ASP A 89 -1.35 4.72 2.28
C ASP A 89 -2.69 5.38 1.94
N VAL A 90 -3.77 4.85 2.51
CA VAL A 90 -5.12 5.44 2.44
C VAL A 90 -5.35 6.29 3.68
N GLU A 91 -4.67 7.43 3.72
CA GLU A 91 -4.80 8.43 4.79
C GLU A 91 -6.26 8.68 5.18
N LEU A 92 -6.52 8.93 6.46
CA LEU A 92 -7.85 8.84 7.06
C LEU A 92 -8.95 9.65 6.34
N HIS A 93 -8.61 10.80 5.77
CA HIS A 93 -9.57 11.63 5.03
C HIS A 93 -9.95 11.09 3.64
N ASN A 94 -9.19 10.13 3.12
CA ASN A 94 -9.45 9.37 1.91
C ASN A 94 -9.95 7.93 2.19
N PHE A 95 -10.10 7.53 3.46
CA PHE A 95 -10.65 6.23 3.82
C PHE A 95 -12.08 6.04 3.28
N GLY A 96 -12.32 4.93 2.57
CA GLY A 96 -13.57 4.68 1.84
C GLY A 96 -13.68 5.43 0.50
N ARG A 97 -12.60 6.09 0.04
CA ARG A 97 -12.51 6.80 -1.25
C ARG A 97 -11.45 6.19 -2.15
N GLU A 98 -11.15 4.91 -1.99
CA GLU A 98 -10.09 4.18 -2.70
C GLU A 98 -10.26 4.28 -4.22
N ALA A 99 -11.51 4.22 -4.71
CA ALA A 99 -11.81 4.40 -6.13
C ALA A 99 -11.43 5.80 -6.65
N VAL A 100 -11.56 6.85 -5.82
CA VAL A 100 -11.15 8.22 -6.16
C VAL A 100 -9.62 8.30 -6.22
N ILE A 101 -8.90 7.67 -5.28
CA ILE A 101 -7.43 7.60 -5.30
C ILE A 101 -6.97 6.94 -6.61
N CYS A 102 -7.55 5.79 -6.95
CA CYS A 102 -7.29 5.06 -8.19
C CYS A 102 -7.54 5.92 -9.44
N ALA A 103 -8.66 6.65 -9.50
CA ALA A 103 -8.96 7.55 -10.61
C ALA A 103 -7.97 8.73 -10.72
N HIS A 104 -7.54 9.29 -9.58
CA HIS A 104 -6.49 10.31 -9.54
C HIS A 104 -5.16 9.78 -10.05
N PHE A 105 -4.76 8.57 -9.65
CA PHE A 105 -3.51 7.97 -10.11
C PHE A 105 -3.53 7.68 -11.62
N ARG A 106 -4.65 7.15 -12.17
CA ARG A 106 -4.83 7.01 -13.63
C ARG A 106 -4.60 8.34 -14.36
N ARG A 107 -5.27 9.41 -13.90
CA ARG A 107 -5.10 10.76 -14.48
C ARG A 107 -3.66 11.27 -14.36
N ALA A 108 -2.95 10.93 -13.29
CA ALA A 108 -1.56 11.31 -13.10
C ALA A 108 -0.61 10.61 -14.08
N ILE A 109 -0.83 9.32 -14.37
CA ILE A 109 -0.10 8.59 -15.41
C ILE A 109 -0.35 9.21 -16.78
N GLU A 110 -1.61 9.48 -17.12
CA GLU A 110 -1.96 10.13 -18.39
C GLU A 110 -1.34 11.51 -18.55
N ALA A 111 -1.30 12.31 -17.47
CA ALA A 111 -0.64 13.61 -17.47
C ALA A 111 0.89 13.48 -17.68
N GLU A 112 1.53 12.49 -17.06
CA GLU A 112 2.96 12.23 -17.23
C GLU A 112 3.31 11.77 -18.65
N LEU A 113 2.49 10.90 -19.25
CA LEU A 113 2.68 10.47 -20.65
C LEU A 113 2.59 11.66 -21.62
N LYS A 114 1.57 12.52 -21.46
CA LYS A 114 1.41 13.75 -22.25
C LYS A 114 2.59 14.71 -22.09
N ARG A 115 3.10 14.85 -20.86
CA ARG A 115 4.24 15.73 -20.54
C ARG A 115 5.53 15.33 -21.27
N ARG A 116 5.70 14.05 -21.60
CA ARG A 116 6.90 13.53 -22.27
C ARG A 116 6.95 13.84 -23.78
N SER A 117 5.89 14.42 -24.36
CA SER A 117 5.83 14.89 -25.76
C SER A 117 6.38 13.86 -26.76
N MET A 118 5.92 12.62 -26.64
CA MET A 118 6.38 11.49 -27.45
C MET A 118 5.63 11.43 -28.79
N SER A 119 6.24 10.80 -29.80
CA SER A 119 5.49 10.39 -31.00
C SER A 119 4.44 9.33 -30.63
N ALA A 120 3.37 9.22 -31.43
CA ALA A 120 2.30 8.26 -31.17
C ALA A 120 2.78 6.79 -31.07
N SER A 121 3.74 6.39 -31.92
CA SER A 121 4.33 5.04 -31.86
C SER A 121 5.16 4.82 -30.59
N HIS A 122 5.89 5.84 -30.14
CA HIS A 122 6.66 5.75 -28.91
C HIS A 122 5.73 5.72 -27.69
N GLU A 123 4.69 6.55 -27.66
CA GLU A 123 3.68 6.52 -26.60
C GLU A 123 2.99 5.16 -26.51
N ALA A 124 2.59 4.57 -27.63
CA ALA A 124 1.99 3.23 -27.67
C ALA A 124 2.93 2.16 -27.08
N ARG A 125 4.23 2.21 -27.42
CA ARG A 125 5.24 1.32 -26.84
C ARG A 125 5.38 1.52 -25.33
N VAL A 126 5.42 2.75 -24.86
CA VAL A 126 5.49 3.07 -23.43
C VAL A 126 4.25 2.56 -22.70
N ARG A 127 3.04 2.76 -23.26
CA ARG A 127 1.81 2.24 -22.68
C ARG A 127 1.84 0.72 -22.54
N ALA A 128 2.30 0.00 -23.56
CA ALA A 128 2.47 -1.44 -23.50
C ALA A 128 3.46 -1.86 -22.40
N GLN A 129 4.56 -1.10 -22.20
CA GLN A 129 5.49 -1.35 -21.10
C GLN A 129 4.84 -1.12 -19.74
N LEU A 130 4.09 -0.02 -19.54
CA LEU A 130 3.39 0.25 -18.27
C LEU A 130 2.32 -0.83 -17.97
N GLN A 131 1.54 -1.21 -18.98
CA GLN A 131 0.55 -2.30 -18.89
C GLN A 131 1.17 -3.66 -18.58
N GLY A 132 2.44 -3.87 -18.94
CA GLY A 132 3.17 -5.11 -18.69
C GLY A 132 4.02 -5.10 -17.41
N ARG A 133 4.41 -3.93 -16.89
CA ARG A 133 5.44 -3.82 -15.84
C ARG A 133 5.06 -2.97 -14.64
N CYS A 134 3.98 -2.20 -14.70
CA CYS A 134 3.62 -1.29 -13.62
C CYS A 134 2.34 -1.73 -12.93
N SER A 135 2.29 -1.58 -11.61
CA SER A 135 1.06 -1.69 -10.84
C SER A 135 0.95 -0.64 -9.74
N PHE A 136 -0.28 -0.41 -9.29
CA PHE A 136 -0.59 0.52 -8.21
C PHE A 136 -1.46 -0.18 -7.15
N HIS A 137 -1.03 -0.15 -5.89
CA HIS A 137 -1.79 -0.73 -4.78
C HIS A 137 -1.86 0.22 -3.60
N LEU A 138 -2.77 -0.09 -2.68
CA LEU A 138 -3.07 0.73 -1.51
C LEU A 138 -2.81 -0.05 -0.23
N LEU A 139 -2.32 0.64 0.80
CA LEU A 139 -2.24 0.17 2.18
C LEU A 139 -3.35 0.86 2.98
N ARG A 140 -4.28 0.09 3.57
CA ARG A 140 -5.58 0.61 4.03
C ARG A 140 -5.84 0.34 5.52
N PRO A 141 -6.31 1.34 6.29
CA PRO A 141 -6.19 2.77 5.99
C PRO A 141 -4.71 3.23 5.95
N MET A 142 -3.83 2.64 6.73
CA MET A 142 -2.40 2.92 6.71
C MET A 142 -1.66 1.62 6.97
N VAL A 143 -0.38 1.53 6.63
CA VAL A 143 0.42 0.33 6.89
C VAL A 143 0.35 -0.18 8.33
N GLU A 144 0.20 0.71 9.33
CA GLU A 144 0.14 0.30 10.74
C GLU A 144 -1.08 -0.56 11.05
N SER A 145 -2.17 -0.45 10.27
CA SER A 145 -3.37 -1.27 10.49
C SER A 145 -3.03 -2.76 10.42
N TYR A 146 -2.14 -3.15 9.52
CA TYR A 146 -1.77 -4.55 9.33
C TYR A 146 -1.03 -5.15 10.53
N LEU A 147 -0.37 -4.33 11.34
CA LEU A 147 0.30 -4.80 12.56
C LEU A 147 -0.70 -5.41 13.55
N PHE A 148 -1.95 -4.94 13.56
CA PHE A 148 -3.00 -5.45 14.43
C PHE A 148 -3.50 -6.87 14.03
N GLY A 149 -3.22 -7.31 12.81
CA GLY A 149 -3.56 -8.66 12.34
C GLY A 149 -2.51 -9.72 12.73
N ASP A 150 -1.41 -9.31 13.36
CA ASP A 150 -0.35 -10.20 13.84
C ASP A 150 0.09 -9.81 15.26
N PRO A 151 -0.29 -10.58 16.30
CA PRO A 151 0.16 -10.31 17.66
C PRO A 151 1.69 -10.27 17.81
N GLY A 152 2.43 -10.99 16.95
CA GLY A 152 3.89 -10.91 16.91
C GLY A 152 4.39 -9.54 16.46
N ALA A 153 3.71 -8.91 15.51
CA ALA A 153 4.04 -7.58 15.02
C ALA A 153 3.77 -6.51 16.08
N LEU A 154 2.65 -6.58 16.80
CA LEU A 154 2.37 -5.68 17.93
C LEU A 154 3.45 -5.74 19.01
N ARG A 155 3.93 -6.95 19.36
CA ARG A 155 5.02 -7.10 20.32
C ARG A 155 6.32 -6.47 19.82
N ARG A 156 6.66 -6.67 18.55
CA ARG A 156 7.85 -6.03 17.93
C ARG A 156 7.72 -4.51 17.87
N ALA A 157 6.49 -4.00 17.72
CA ALA A 157 6.19 -2.57 17.74
C ALA A 157 6.24 -1.96 19.17
N GLY A 158 6.40 -2.78 20.21
CA GLY A 158 6.55 -2.32 21.60
C GLY A 158 5.34 -2.58 22.51
N CYS A 159 4.27 -3.21 22.03
CA CYS A 159 3.14 -3.56 22.87
C CYS A 159 3.50 -4.70 23.84
N ALA A 160 3.16 -4.56 25.11
CA ALA A 160 3.28 -5.67 26.07
C ALA A 160 2.40 -6.85 25.67
N ALA A 161 2.83 -8.09 25.95
CA ALA A 161 2.07 -9.30 25.61
C ALA A 161 0.69 -9.37 26.30
N SER A 162 0.52 -8.70 27.44
CA SER A 162 -0.74 -8.56 28.17
C SER A 162 -1.71 -7.55 27.54
N VAL A 163 -1.22 -6.67 26.67
CA VAL A 163 -2.03 -5.65 25.99
C VAL A 163 -2.63 -6.26 24.74
N GLN A 164 -3.95 -6.45 24.76
CA GLN A 164 -4.72 -6.88 23.60
C GLN A 164 -5.40 -5.67 22.95
N PRO A 165 -5.28 -5.48 21.62
CA PRO A 165 -6.03 -4.46 20.92
C PRO A 165 -7.53 -4.79 20.94
N GLN A 166 -8.37 -3.76 20.97
CA GLN A 166 -9.82 -3.90 20.89
C GLN A 166 -10.31 -3.17 19.64
N LEU A 167 -10.67 -3.95 18.63
CA LEU A 167 -11.18 -3.48 17.35
C LEU A 167 -12.68 -3.75 17.24
N VAL A 168 -13.38 -2.90 16.49
CA VAL A 168 -14.80 -3.09 16.12
C VAL A 168 -14.93 -4.26 15.15
N ASP A 169 -14.05 -4.33 14.17
CA ASP A 169 -13.98 -5.39 13.16
C ASP A 169 -12.60 -6.06 13.20
N PRO A 170 -12.52 -7.40 13.14
CA PRO A 170 -11.24 -8.09 13.05
C PRO A 170 -10.50 -7.90 11.70
N ASP A 171 -11.18 -7.47 10.63
CA ASP A 171 -10.54 -7.08 9.38
C ASP A 171 -9.83 -5.74 9.56
N VAL A 172 -8.50 -5.80 9.59
CA VAL A 172 -7.64 -4.63 9.81
C VAL A 172 -7.70 -3.59 8.69
N GLU A 173 -8.21 -3.91 7.50
CA GLU A 173 -8.48 -2.88 6.48
C GLU A 173 -9.76 -2.09 6.73
N SER A 174 -10.59 -2.53 7.67
CA SER A 174 -11.77 -1.83 8.18
C SER A 174 -11.50 -1.20 9.56
N PHE A 175 -10.23 -0.91 9.86
CA PHE A 175 -9.74 -0.50 11.18
C PHE A 175 -10.62 0.54 11.89
N GLU A 176 -11.11 0.16 13.07
CA GLU A 176 -11.73 1.07 14.03
C GLU A 176 -11.56 0.48 15.44
N ALA A 177 -11.07 1.26 16.39
CA ALA A 177 -10.84 0.83 17.76
C ALA A 177 -12.02 1.17 18.68
N ASN A 178 -12.43 0.22 19.52
CA ASN A 178 -13.48 0.38 20.54
C ASN A 178 -12.94 0.23 21.99
N ASP A 179 -11.62 0.34 22.17
CA ASP A 179 -10.97 0.25 23.48
C ASP A 179 -11.52 1.30 24.47
N PRO A 180 -12.05 0.88 25.64
CA PRO A 180 -12.56 1.80 26.66
C PRO A 180 -11.51 2.78 27.19
N SER A 181 -10.23 2.40 27.23
CA SER A 181 -9.14 3.28 27.65
C SER A 181 -8.74 4.31 26.59
N TRP A 182 -9.05 4.05 25.32
CA TRP A 182 -8.79 4.94 24.18
C TRP A 182 -9.93 5.93 23.94
N THR A 183 -11.16 5.48 24.23
CA THR A 183 -12.41 6.18 23.99
C THR A 183 -12.44 7.64 24.48
N PRO A 184 -12.02 7.97 25.72
CA PRO A 184 -12.01 9.35 26.19
C PRO A 184 -11.13 10.29 25.34
N ARG A 185 -9.91 9.84 24.98
CA ARG A 185 -8.98 10.60 24.13
C ARG A 185 -9.55 10.80 22.73
N CYS A 186 -10.21 9.78 22.19
CA CYS A 186 -10.90 9.90 20.91
C CYS A 186 -11.96 10.99 20.94
N ASN A 187 -12.86 10.95 21.92
CA ASN A 187 -13.98 11.88 22.01
C ASN A 187 -13.48 13.33 22.15
N ALA A 188 -12.43 13.56 22.94
CA ALA A 188 -11.81 14.88 23.09
C ALA A 188 -11.18 15.38 21.77
N THR A 189 -10.45 14.51 21.08
CA THR A 189 -9.79 14.83 19.81
C THR A 189 -10.80 15.09 18.70
N ASP A 190 -11.82 14.23 18.57
CA ASP A 190 -12.90 14.38 17.60
C ASP A 190 -13.67 15.69 17.81
N ALA A 191 -13.97 16.06 19.06
CA ALA A 191 -14.62 17.33 19.37
C ALA A 191 -13.77 18.54 18.99
N ASN A 192 -12.45 18.48 19.20
CA ASN A 192 -11.52 19.53 18.78
C ASN A 192 -11.46 19.65 17.24
N MET A 193 -11.45 18.52 16.55
CA MET A 193 -11.26 18.46 15.10
C MET A 193 -12.55 18.72 14.31
N ALA A 194 -13.73 18.52 14.91
CA ALA A 194 -15.03 18.57 14.22
C ALA A 194 -15.27 19.85 13.40
N GLY A 195 -14.81 21.00 13.90
CA GLY A 195 -14.99 22.28 13.20
C GLY A 195 -14.12 22.46 11.95
N ARG A 196 -12.92 21.84 11.93
CA ARG A 196 -11.95 21.99 10.83
C ARG A 196 -11.93 20.79 9.88
N TYR A 197 -12.16 19.60 10.43
CA TYR A 197 -12.08 18.33 9.73
C TYR A 197 -13.28 17.44 10.10
N PRO A 198 -14.47 17.66 9.52
CA PRO A 198 -15.68 16.91 9.89
C PRO A 198 -15.58 15.39 9.65
N TRP A 199 -14.64 14.98 8.80
CA TRP A 199 -14.33 13.58 8.49
C TRP A 199 -13.40 12.92 9.51
N TRP A 200 -12.74 13.70 10.38
CA TRP A 200 -11.78 13.17 11.37
C TRP A 200 -12.48 12.25 12.36
N ARG A 201 -11.92 11.05 12.56
CA ARG A 201 -12.38 10.08 13.55
C ARG A 201 -11.16 9.40 14.15
N GLU A 202 -10.76 9.83 15.34
CA GLU A 202 -9.54 9.39 16.01
C GLU A 202 -9.49 7.86 16.20
N ARG A 203 -10.66 7.25 16.44
CA ARG A 203 -10.82 5.79 16.58
C ARG A 203 -10.37 5.00 15.34
N ARG A 204 -10.30 5.65 14.17
CA ARG A 204 -9.92 5.04 12.90
C ARG A 204 -8.45 5.27 12.53
N HIS A 205 -7.68 5.92 13.39
CA HIS A 205 -6.27 6.20 13.13
C HIS A 205 -5.38 5.08 13.70
N PRO A 206 -4.89 4.12 12.89
CA PRO A 206 -4.18 2.94 13.40
C PRO A 206 -2.88 3.29 14.11
N LYS A 207 -2.12 4.26 13.58
CA LYS A 207 -0.89 4.73 14.22
C LYS A 207 -1.11 5.30 15.63
N HIS A 208 -2.08 6.21 15.80
CA HIS A 208 -2.36 6.78 17.12
C HIS A 208 -2.88 5.73 18.11
N TYR A 209 -3.67 4.76 17.66
CA TYR A 209 -4.08 3.67 18.55
C TYR A 209 -2.89 2.78 18.93
N LEU A 210 -1.97 2.50 17.99
CA LEU A 210 -0.74 1.76 18.29
C LEU A 210 0.13 2.52 19.31
N GLU A 211 0.32 3.83 19.12
CA GLU A 211 1.00 4.70 20.08
C GLU A 211 0.37 4.59 21.47
N HIS A 212 -0.96 4.68 21.58
CA HIS A 212 -1.69 4.52 22.85
C HIS A 212 -1.42 3.16 23.51
N LEU A 213 -1.39 2.06 22.73
CA LEU A 213 -1.12 0.72 23.27
C LEU A 213 0.32 0.57 23.79
N VAL A 214 1.28 1.18 23.10
CA VAL A 214 2.70 1.17 23.51
C VAL A 214 2.91 2.08 24.72
N GLU A 215 2.31 3.27 24.75
CA GLU A 215 2.32 4.19 25.90
C GLU A 215 1.72 3.54 27.15
N ARG A 216 0.59 2.83 27.01
CA ARG A 216 -0.03 2.05 28.09
C ARG A 216 0.90 0.96 28.64
N SER A 217 1.84 0.50 27.83
CA SER A 217 2.87 -0.49 28.21
C SER A 217 4.12 0.18 28.82
N GLY A 218 4.14 1.51 28.96
CA GLY A 218 5.28 2.28 29.47
C GLY A 218 6.37 2.56 28.42
N GLY A 219 6.08 2.36 27.13
CA GLY A 219 7.00 2.62 26.02
C GLY A 219 6.64 3.84 25.18
N PHE A 220 7.33 4.02 24.07
CA PHE A 220 6.96 4.94 22.99
C PHE A 220 7.06 4.21 21.65
N TYR A 221 6.14 4.50 20.73
CA TYR A 221 6.23 3.97 19.37
C TYR A 221 7.07 4.91 18.51
N ASP A 222 7.93 4.31 17.69
CA ASP A 222 8.69 5.01 16.65
C ASP A 222 8.60 4.17 15.38
N GLU A 223 8.15 4.81 14.31
CA GLU A 223 7.84 4.13 13.06
C GLU A 223 9.07 3.46 12.43
N CYS A 224 10.24 4.08 12.55
CA CYS A 224 11.47 3.56 11.95
C CYS A 224 12.14 2.51 12.84
N VAL A 225 12.17 2.74 14.16
CA VAL A 225 12.86 1.86 15.11
C VAL A 225 12.00 0.65 15.48
N HIS A 226 10.72 0.84 15.70
CA HIS A 226 9.80 -0.21 16.17
C HIS A 226 8.89 -0.70 15.03
N GLY A 227 8.37 0.21 14.21
CA GLY A 227 7.49 -0.11 13.09
C GLY A 227 8.17 -0.96 12.02
N ALA A 228 9.38 -0.59 11.57
CA ALA A 228 10.06 -1.29 10.47
C ALA A 228 10.38 -2.77 10.80
N PRO A 229 10.91 -3.13 11.98
CA PRO A 229 11.02 -4.54 12.38
C PRO A 229 9.66 -5.25 12.50
N ALA A 230 8.63 -4.56 12.99
CA ALA A 230 7.29 -5.13 13.09
C ALA A 230 6.71 -5.49 11.72
N PHE A 231 6.83 -4.57 10.75
CA PHE A 231 6.31 -4.71 9.40
C PHE A 231 7.13 -5.68 8.55
N SER A 232 8.46 -5.61 8.61
CA SER A 232 9.37 -6.51 7.87
C SER A 232 9.15 -7.97 8.27
N GLN A 233 8.73 -8.26 9.51
CA GLN A 233 8.48 -9.61 10.04
C GLN A 233 6.99 -9.98 10.17
N LEU A 234 6.10 -9.15 9.63
CA LEU A 234 4.65 -9.29 9.76
C LEU A 234 4.14 -10.65 9.22
N SER A 235 3.43 -11.46 10.00
CA SER A 235 2.85 -12.69 9.46
C SER A 235 1.63 -12.40 8.57
N TRP A 236 1.83 -12.23 7.27
CA TRP A 236 0.73 -11.96 6.32
C TRP A 236 -0.34 -13.04 6.29
N ARG A 237 -0.01 -14.28 6.66
CA ARG A 237 -1.01 -15.36 6.80
C ARG A 237 -1.94 -15.16 8.00
N ASN A 238 -1.45 -14.57 9.09
CA ASN A 238 -2.30 -14.22 10.23
C ASN A 238 -3.23 -13.06 9.85
N VAL A 239 -2.67 -12.03 9.22
CA VAL A 239 -3.39 -10.86 8.73
C VAL A 239 -4.49 -11.24 7.74
N ALA A 240 -4.17 -12.12 6.78
CA ALA A 240 -5.10 -12.61 5.76
C ALA A 240 -5.74 -13.97 6.12
N SER A 241 -6.02 -14.21 7.41
CA SER A 241 -6.52 -15.50 7.88
C SER A 241 -7.93 -15.84 7.40
N GLN A 242 -8.77 -14.85 7.08
CA GLN A 242 -10.07 -15.06 6.45
C GLN A 242 -10.07 -14.67 4.97
N PRO A 243 -10.78 -15.41 4.09
CA PRO A 243 -10.82 -15.14 2.65
C PRO A 243 -11.33 -13.75 2.26
N THR A 244 -12.22 -13.17 3.07
CA THR A 244 -12.84 -11.86 2.82
C THR A 244 -12.11 -10.68 3.45
N TRP A 245 -11.12 -10.94 4.30
CA TRP A 245 -10.34 -9.88 4.95
C TRP A 245 -9.22 -9.39 4.05
N VAL A 246 -8.78 -8.16 4.34
CA VAL A 246 -7.64 -7.46 3.74
C VAL A 246 -7.60 -7.50 2.20
N PRO A 247 -8.69 -7.11 1.51
CA PRO A 247 -8.78 -7.17 0.05
C PRO A 247 -7.69 -6.36 -0.67
N CYS A 248 -7.23 -5.22 -0.14
CA CYS A 248 -6.16 -4.42 -0.77
C CYS A 248 -4.80 -5.14 -0.72
N ILE A 249 -4.43 -5.77 0.40
CA ILE A 249 -3.19 -6.58 0.45
C ILE A 249 -3.30 -7.83 -0.39
N ARG A 250 -4.46 -8.49 -0.42
CA ARG A 250 -4.67 -9.63 -1.32
C ARG A 250 -4.44 -9.24 -2.77
N ALA A 251 -4.92 -8.07 -3.20
CA ALA A 251 -4.66 -7.55 -4.54
C ALA A 251 -3.16 -7.40 -4.84
N LEU A 252 -2.37 -6.87 -3.90
CA LEU A 252 -0.91 -6.76 -4.03
C LEU A 252 -0.25 -8.13 -4.21
N PHE A 253 -0.57 -9.09 -3.34
CA PHE A 253 0.05 -10.43 -3.39
C PHE A 253 -0.40 -11.25 -4.61
N GLU A 254 -1.63 -11.08 -5.08
CA GLU A 254 -2.11 -11.68 -6.33
C GLU A 254 -1.40 -11.09 -7.56
N ASP A 255 -1.22 -9.77 -7.64
CA ASP A 255 -0.49 -9.13 -8.74
C ASP A 255 0.98 -9.57 -8.81
N ILE A 256 1.65 -9.69 -7.66
CA ILE A 256 3.02 -10.22 -7.59
C ILE A 256 3.03 -11.71 -7.94
N ALA A 257 2.05 -12.50 -7.48
CA ALA A 257 1.94 -13.92 -7.85
C ALA A 257 1.80 -14.10 -9.37
N ASP A 258 0.98 -13.26 -10.03
CA ASP A 258 0.85 -13.23 -11.48
C ASP A 258 2.17 -12.90 -12.17
N PHE A 259 2.97 -11.97 -11.63
CA PHE A 259 4.32 -11.69 -12.14
C PHE A 259 5.20 -12.95 -12.10
N PHE A 260 5.18 -13.72 -11.02
CA PHE A 260 5.91 -14.99 -10.94
C PHE A 260 5.25 -16.15 -11.70
N GLY A 261 4.15 -15.92 -12.42
CA GLY A 261 3.42 -16.97 -13.13
C GLY A 261 2.78 -18.01 -12.21
N ARG A 262 2.51 -17.65 -10.94
CA ARG A 262 1.87 -18.55 -9.98
C ARG A 262 0.35 -18.52 -10.12
N PRO A 263 -0.32 -19.68 -10.02
CA PRO A 263 -1.78 -19.74 -10.10
C PRO A 263 -2.47 -19.20 -8.84
N GLN A 264 -1.75 -19.09 -7.71
CA GLN A 264 -2.31 -18.72 -6.42
C GLN A 264 -1.34 -17.86 -5.60
N SER A 265 -1.88 -16.85 -4.92
CA SER A 265 -1.19 -16.04 -3.91
C SER A 265 -0.64 -16.87 -2.74
N PRO A 266 0.52 -16.50 -2.16
CA PRO A 266 1.04 -17.14 -0.95
C PRO A 266 0.18 -16.90 0.31
N LEU A 267 -0.80 -16.00 0.23
CA LEU A 267 -1.81 -15.76 1.27
C LEU A 267 -2.98 -16.76 1.21
N GLY A 268 -2.98 -17.67 0.25
CA GLY A 268 -4.08 -18.61 0.01
C GLY A 268 -5.27 -17.94 -0.67
N SER A 269 -6.36 -18.69 -0.81
CA SER A 269 -7.58 -18.24 -1.49
C SER A 269 -8.25 -17.08 -0.74
N GLY A 270 -8.78 -16.12 -1.49
CA GLY A 270 -9.55 -15.00 -0.95
C GLY A 270 -9.97 -14.03 -2.05
N THR A 271 -10.71 -13.00 -1.67
CA THR A 271 -11.22 -11.99 -2.60
C THR A 271 -10.30 -10.77 -2.58
N PRO A 272 -9.47 -10.54 -3.61
CA PRO A 272 -8.71 -9.30 -3.72
C PRO A 272 -9.62 -8.11 -4.06
N SER A 273 -9.15 -6.90 -3.78
CA SER A 273 -9.82 -5.66 -4.18
C SER A 273 -9.86 -5.55 -5.71
N GLY A 274 -11.05 -5.50 -6.27
CA GLY A 274 -11.25 -5.28 -7.71
C GLY A 274 -10.77 -3.91 -8.22
N LEU A 275 -10.45 -2.97 -7.30
CA LEU A 275 -9.94 -1.64 -7.65
C LEU A 275 -8.48 -1.67 -8.10
N THR A 276 -7.67 -2.53 -7.49
CA THR A 276 -6.22 -2.66 -7.74
C THR A 276 -5.82 -4.08 -8.14
N TYR A 277 -6.78 -4.97 -8.36
CA TYR A 277 -6.58 -6.25 -9.03
C TYR A 277 -7.89 -6.68 -9.71
N PRO A 278 -8.18 -6.18 -10.92
CA PRO A 278 -9.40 -6.52 -11.63
C PRO A 278 -9.44 -8.02 -11.94
N ALA A 279 -10.65 -8.53 -12.18
CA ALA A 279 -10.84 -9.94 -12.53
C ALA A 279 -9.96 -10.33 -13.73
N ARG A 280 -9.41 -11.55 -13.70
CA ARG A 280 -8.52 -12.06 -14.77
C ARG A 280 -9.18 -12.11 -16.15
N SER A 281 -10.51 -12.05 -16.21
CA SER A 281 -11.31 -11.96 -17.44
C SER A 281 -11.30 -10.57 -18.09
N VAL A 282 -10.84 -9.53 -17.40
CA VAL A 282 -10.73 -8.18 -17.96
C VAL A 282 -9.68 -8.14 -19.06
N VAL A 283 -10.03 -7.50 -20.18
CA VAL A 283 -9.12 -7.29 -21.31
C VAL A 283 -8.03 -6.30 -20.90
N ARG A 284 -6.86 -6.80 -20.52
CA ARG A 284 -5.74 -6.00 -19.98
C ARG A 284 -5.22 -4.91 -20.95
N ALA A 285 -5.43 -5.07 -22.25
CA ALA A 285 -5.05 -4.06 -23.25
C ALA A 285 -5.75 -2.70 -23.06
N GLY A 286 -6.90 -2.67 -22.37
CA GLY A 286 -7.64 -1.45 -22.05
C GLY A 286 -7.23 -0.76 -20.74
N LEU A 287 -6.31 -1.34 -19.97
CA LEU A 287 -5.88 -0.79 -18.68
C LEU A 287 -4.80 0.28 -18.85
N THR A 288 -4.69 1.20 -17.90
CA THR A 288 -3.60 2.17 -17.83
C THR A 288 -2.31 1.49 -17.34
N LEU A 289 -2.43 0.59 -16.36
CA LEU A 289 -1.34 -0.22 -15.80
C LEU A 289 -1.69 -1.72 -15.86
N ARG A 290 -0.86 -2.61 -15.29
CA ARG A 290 -1.19 -4.05 -15.21
C ARG A 290 -2.53 -4.33 -14.51
N ASN A 291 -2.90 -3.47 -13.57
CA ASN A 291 -3.97 -3.67 -12.60
C ASN A 291 -4.92 -2.48 -12.42
N LEU A 292 -4.78 -1.43 -13.25
CA LEU A 292 -5.49 -0.16 -13.07
C LEU A 292 -6.04 0.37 -14.39
#